data_AF-A0A842TXV9-F1
#
_entry.id   AF-A0A842TXV9-F1
#
_cell.length_a   1.000
_cell.length_b   1.000
_cell.length_c   1.000
_cell.angle_alpha   90.00
_cell.angle_beta   90.00
_cell.angle_gamma   90.00
#
_symmetry.space_group_name_H-M   'P 1'
#
loop_
_entity.id
_entity.type
_entity.pdbx_description
1 polymer ?
#
loop_
_entity_poly.entity_id
_entity_poly.type
_entity_poly.pdbx_seq_one_letter_code
_entity_poly.pdbx_strand_id
1 'polypeptide(L)' 'MVKYVCVNCNYRFEAKEPLECPYCGNEKIEKEKNASELLEEIERYLK' A
#
# COMPACT_ATOMS: atom_id res chain seq x y z
N MET A 1 5.34 2.93 12.04
CA MET A 1 4.88 1.70 11.35
C MET A 1 4.41 2.12 9.97
N VAL A 2 4.52 1.26 8.95
CA VAL A 2 4.14 1.61 7.57
C VAL A 2 2.68 1.22 7.36
N LYS A 3 1.91 2.08 6.68
CA LYS A 3 0.53 1.79 6.31
C LYS A 3 0.48 0.96 5.04
N TYR A 4 -0.37 -0.06 5.06
CA TYR A 4 -0.61 -0.94 3.94
C TYR A 4 -2.10 -1.01 3.61
N VAL A 5 -2.40 -1.28 2.36
CA VAL A 5 -3.76 -1.56 1.85
C VAL A 5 -3.75 -2.92 1.15
N CYS A 6 -4.72 -3.76 1.46
CA CYS A 6 -4.89 -5.04 0.75
C CYS A 6 -5.59 -4.81 -0.58
N VAL A 7 -5.01 -5.32 -1.68
CA VAL A 7 -5.61 -5.17 -3.02
C VAL A 7 -6.89 -6.00 -3.20
N ASN A 8 -7.10 -7.02 -2.35
CA ASN A 8 -8.25 -7.91 -2.44
C ASN A 8 -9.47 -7.37 -1.68
N CYS A 9 -9.30 -6.98 -0.41
CA CYS A 9 -10.41 -6.57 0.46
C CYS A 9 -10.40 -5.08 0.85
N ASN A 10 -9.42 -4.31 0.34
CA ASN A 10 -9.23 -2.89 0.63
C ASN A 10 -9.04 -2.55 2.13
N TYR A 11 -8.73 -3.55 2.95
CA TYR A 11 -8.46 -3.36 4.37
C TYR A 11 -7.13 -2.62 4.56
N ARG A 12 -7.15 -1.58 5.40
CA ARG A 12 -5.99 -0.75 5.74
C ARG A 12 -5.46 -1.10 7.12
N PHE A 13 -4.15 -1.25 7.23
CA PHE A 13 -3.51 -1.65 8.49
C PHE A 13 -2.06 -1.16 8.57
N GLU A 14 -1.52 -1.09 9.78
CA GLU A 14 -0.14 -0.68 10.05
C GLU A 14 0.71 -1.88 10.46
N ALA A 15 1.84 -2.08 9.78
CA ALA A 15 2.79 -3.15 10.09
C ALA A 15 4.22 -2.70 9.77
N LYS A 16 5.23 -3.45 10.24
CA LYS A 16 6.63 -3.23 9.82
C LYS A 16 6.89 -3.91 8.48
N GLU A 17 6.72 -5.23 8.45
CA GLU A 17 6.93 -6.08 7.27
C GLU A 17 5.84 -7.17 7.23
N PRO A 18 4.62 -6.81 6.81
CA PRO A 18 3.56 -7.79 6.66
C PRO A 18 3.84 -8.71 5.46
N LEU A 19 3.55 -10.00 5.63
CA LEU A 19 3.56 -10.99 4.55
C LEU A 19 2.18 -11.17 3.91
N GLU A 20 1.12 -10.98 4.71
CA GLU A 20 -0.27 -11.16 4.29
C GLU A 20 -1.20 -10.13 4.94
N CYS A 21 -2.37 -9.97 4.34
CA CYS A 21 -3.44 -9.16 4.91
C CYS A 21 -4.01 -9.85 6.17
N PRO A 22 -4.01 -9.19 7.35
CA PRO A 22 -4.49 -9.79 8.59
C PRO A 22 -6.00 -10.03 8.62
N TYR A 23 -6.75 -9.49 7.65
CA TYR A 23 -8.19 -9.63 7.57
C TYR A 23 -8.65 -10.78 6.65
N CYS A 24 -8.02 -10.94 5.48
CA CYS A 24 -8.45 -11.92 4.48
C CYS A 24 -7.38 -12.95 4.08
N GLY A 25 -6.17 -12.88 4.65
CA GLY A 25 -5.06 -13.78 4.35
C GLY A 25 -4.43 -13.60 2.96
N ASN A 26 -4.83 -12.57 2.21
CA ASN A 26 -4.26 -12.33 0.88
C ASN A 26 -2.84 -11.74 0.99
N GLU A 27 -1.89 -12.32 0.26
CA GLU A 27 -0.48 -11.90 0.25
C GLU A 27 -0.23 -10.62 -0.55
N LYS A 28 -1.14 -10.26 -1.46
CA LYS A 28 -1.02 -9.02 -2.24
C LYS A 28 -1.47 -7.82 -1.40
N ILE A 29 -0.48 -7.07 -0.92
CA ILE A 29 -0.63 -5.87 -0.12
C ILE A 29 0.28 -4.78 -0.68
N GLU A 30 -0.20 -3.53 -0.67
CA GLU A 30 0.52 -2.38 -1.19
C GLU A 30 0.76 -1.39 -0.07
N LYS A 31 1.90 -0.68 -0.12
CA LYS A 31 2.16 0.44 0.80
C LYS A 31 1.23 1.58 0.43
N GLU A 32 0.54 2.12 1.42
CA GLU A 32 -0.28 3.32 1.23
C GLU A 32 0.65 4.52 1.04
N LYS A 33 0.72 4.99 -0.21
CA LYS A 33 1.50 6.18 -0.59
C LYS A 33 0.74 7.44 -0.15
N ASN A 34 1.47 8.44 0.31
CA ASN A 34 0.90 9.75 0.55
C ASN A 34 0.73 10.54 -0.76
N ALA A 35 0.02 11.68 -0.69
CA ALA A 35 -0.28 12.49 -1.86
C ALA A 35 0.98 12.98 -2.59
N SER A 36 2.02 13.38 -1.87
CA SER A 36 3.28 13.84 -2.46
C SER A 36 3.99 12.72 -3.21
N GLU A 37 4.05 11.52 -2.63
CA GLU A 37 4.65 10.34 -3.28
C GLU A 37 3.93 9.97 -4.58
N LEU A 38 2.60 10.07 -4.59
CA LEU A 38 1.79 9.83 -5.79
C LEU A 38 2.04 10.89 -6.86
N LEU A 39 2.14 12.17 -6.48
CA LEU A 39 2.45 13.25 -7.43
C LEU A 39 3.84 13.07 -8.05
N GLU A 40 4.86 12.75 -7.26
CA GLU A 40 6.22 12.48 -7.74
C GLU A 40 6.30 11.27 -8.68
N GLU A 41 5.48 10.24 -8.45
CA GLU A 41 5.36 9.10 -9.35
C GLU A 41 4.73 9.49 -10.69
N ILE A 42 3.62 10.24 -10.67
CA ILE A 42 2.96 10.74 -11.88
C ILE A 42 3.91 11.64 -12.70
N GLU A 43 4.63 12.55 -12.05
CA GLU A 43 5.59 13.42 -12.71
C GLU A 43 6.73 12.64 -13.40
N ARG A 44 7.15 11.51 -12.84
CA ARG A 44 8.13 10.62 -13.50
C ARG A 44 7.56 9.90 -14.71
N TYR A 45 6.29 9.51 -14.69
CA TYR A 45 5.64 8.86 -15.83
C TYR A 45 5.36 9.80 -17.01
N LEU A 46 5.23 11.10 -16.76
CA LEU A 46 4.92 12.11 -17.78
C LEU A 46 6.15 12.74 -18.45
N LYS A 47 7.37 12.37 -18.03
CA LYS A 47 8.65 12.82 -18.61
C LYS A 47 9.20 11.77 -19.57
#